data_AF-A0A7J9Q5J4-F1
#
_entry.id   AF-A0A7J9Q5J4-F1
#
_cell.length_a   1.000
_cell.length_b   1.000
_cell.length_c   1.000
_cell.angle_alpha   90.00
_cell.angle_beta   90.00
_cell.angle_gamma   90.00
#
_symmetry.space_group_name_H-M   'P 1'
#
loop_
_entity.id
_entity.type
_entity.pdbx_description
1 polymer ?
#
loop_
_entity_poly.entity_id
_entity_poly.type
_entity_poly.pdbx_seq_one_letter_code
_entity_poly.pdbx_strand_id
1 'polypeptide(L)'
;MALILGIDEAGRGPVIGPLVIAGVSIDEKGIDKIKKLGVKDSKLLSPKQREELFDKIINTVKEYKAIIIQPEEIDSALRSESLNLNWLEAIKSAEIINFLKPEKA
;
A
#
# COMPACT_ATOMS: atom_id res chain seq x y z
N MET A 1 -22.74 -1.82 -4.10
CA MET A 1 -21.54 -2.67 -4.26
C MET A 1 -20.46 -1.97 -3.49
N ALA A 2 -19.91 -2.60 -2.46
CA ALA A 2 -18.96 -1.94 -1.57
C ALA A 2 -17.58 -1.82 -2.24
N LEU A 3 -16.97 -0.65 -2.10
CA LEU A 3 -15.57 -0.37 -2.37
C LEU A 3 -14.76 -0.89 -1.19
N ILE A 4 -13.91 -1.86 -1.47
CA ILE A 4 -13.03 -2.50 -0.50
C ILE A 4 -11.61 -1.96 -0.71
N LEU A 5 -10.93 -1.66 0.38
CA LEU A 5 -9.53 -1.21 0.38
C LEU A 5 -8.64 -2.32 0.96
N GLY A 6 -7.51 -2.57 0.29
CA GLY A 6 -6.37 -3.27 0.90
C GLY A 6 -5.21 -2.29 1.08
N ILE A 7 -4.52 -2.36 2.22
CA ILE A 7 -3.33 -1.56 2.54
C ILE A 7 -2.19 -2.51 2.92
N ASP A 8 -0.98 -2.23 2.42
CA ASP A 8 0.23 -2.97 2.74
C ASP A 8 1.45 -2.04 2.68
N GLU A 9 2.53 -2.43 3.35
CA GLU A 9 3.78 -1.68 3.42
C GLU A 9 5.01 -2.45 2.90
N ALA A 10 6.02 -1.70 2.45
CA ALA A 10 7.32 -2.24 2.08
C ALA A 10 8.44 -1.30 2.54
N GLY A 11 9.55 -1.87 3.03
CA GLY A 11 10.70 -1.09 3.49
C GLY A 11 10.73 -0.81 5.00
N ARG A 12 9.90 -1.50 5.80
CA ARG A 12 9.85 -1.31 7.26
C ARG A 12 11.10 -1.79 8.01
N GLY A 13 11.72 -2.87 7.54
CA GLY A 13 12.86 -3.54 8.19
C GLY A 13 14.27 -3.09 7.77
N PRO A 14 14.53 -2.74 6.50
CA PRO A 14 15.85 -2.29 6.06
C PRO A 14 16.31 -1.01 6.76
N VAL A 15 17.64 -0.86 6.91
CA VAL A 15 18.27 0.36 7.43
C VAL A 15 18.45 1.44 6.35
N ILE A 16 18.44 1.06 5.07
CA ILE A 16 18.57 1.97 3.94
C ILE A 16 17.29 1.96 3.13
N GLY A 17 16.86 3.15 2.72
CA GLY A 17 15.73 3.35 1.83
C GLY A 17 14.47 3.83 2.55
N PRO A 18 13.44 4.21 1.77
CA PRO A 18 12.19 4.70 2.33
C PRO A 18 11.30 3.55 2.80
N LEU A 19 10.33 3.91 3.64
CA LEU A 19 9.14 3.10 3.89
C LEU A 19 8.05 3.53 2.91
N VAL A 20 7.43 2.59 2.23
CA VAL A 20 6.32 2.85 1.29
C VAL A 20 5.07 2.17 1.81
N ILE A 21 3.97 2.92 1.88
CA ILE A 21 2.65 2.37 2.19
C ILE A 21 1.77 2.57 0.98
N ALA A 22 1.11 1.52 0.52
CA ALA A 22 0.22 1.56 -0.62
C ALA A 22 -1.18 1.08 -0.25
N GLY A 23 -2.19 1.77 -0.76
CA GLY A 23 -3.59 1.38 -0.70
C GLY A 23 -4.16 1.19 -2.09
N VAL A 24 -4.99 0.16 -2.25
CA VAL A 24 -5.66 -0.19 -3.49
C VAL A 24 -7.14 -0.39 -3.23
N SER A 25 -8.00 0.40 -3.90
CA SER A 25 -9.45 0.29 -3.79
C SER A 25 -10.03 -0.51 -4.97
N ILE A 26 -10.95 -1.42 -4.64
CA ILE A 26 -11.54 -2.34 -5.60
C ILE A 26 -13.02 -2.56 -5.30
N ASP A 27 -13.84 -2.63 -6.35
CA ASP A 27 -15.23 -3.04 -6.20
C ASP A 27 -15.37 -4.57 -6.27
N GLU A 28 -16.53 -5.09 -5.88
CA GLU A 28 -16.79 -6.54 -5.93
C GLU A 28 -16.59 -7.16 -7.33
N LYS A 29 -16.77 -6.38 -8.41
CA LYS A 29 -16.54 -6.85 -9.80
C LYS A 29 -15.06 -6.99 -10.12
N GLY A 30 -14.22 -6.12 -9.55
CA GLY A 30 -12.77 -6.15 -9.72
C GLY A 30 -12.12 -7.31 -9.00
N ILE A 31 -12.69 -7.80 -7.90
CA ILE A 31 -12.10 -8.88 -7.08
C ILE A 31 -11.81 -10.14 -7.92
N ASP A 32 -12.78 -10.58 -8.71
CA ASP A 32 -12.60 -11.77 -9.54
C ASP A 32 -11.60 -11.54 -10.67
N LYS A 33 -11.52 -10.31 -11.20
CA LYS A 33 -10.52 -9.95 -12.21
C LYS A 33 -9.12 -10.01 -11.63
N ILE A 34 -8.91 -9.40 -10.46
CA ILE A 34 -7.62 -9.40 -9.77
C ILE A 34 -7.18 -10.83 -9.44
N LYS A 35 -8.06 -11.67 -8.89
CA LYS A 35 -7.73 -13.08 -8.60
C LYS A 35 -7.23 -13.82 -9.83
N LYS A 36 -7.83 -13.57 -11.00
CA LYS A 36 -7.42 -14.17 -12.29
C LYS A 36 -6.07 -13.67 -12.80
N LEU A 37 -5.62 -12.49 -12.37
CA LEU A 37 -4.27 -12.00 -12.67
C LEU A 37 -3.17 -12.80 -11.94
N GLY A 38 -3.53 -13.59 -10.93
CA GLY A 38 -2.58 -14.40 -10.19
C GLY A 38 -1.74 -13.60 -9.20
N VAL A 39 -2.28 -12.50 -8.64
CA VAL A 39 -1.67 -11.83 -7.50
C VAL A 39 -1.46 -12.81 -6.35
N LYS A 40 -0.25 -12.82 -5.83
CA LYS A 40 0.22 -13.63 -4.69
C LYS A 40 1.08 -12.72 -3.80
N ASP A 41 1.63 -13.28 -2.72
CA ASP A 41 2.71 -12.61 -1.99
C ASP A 41 3.81 -12.19 -2.98
N SER A 42 4.12 -10.89 -2.98
CA SER A 42 5.05 -10.28 -3.93
C SER A 42 6.47 -10.86 -3.81
N LYS A 43 6.81 -11.44 -2.65
CA LYS A 43 8.09 -12.11 -2.39
C LYS A 43 8.28 -13.38 -3.23
N LEU A 44 7.20 -13.97 -3.75
CA LEU A 44 7.24 -15.15 -4.60
C LEU A 44 7.40 -14.80 -6.10
N LEU A 45 7.50 -13.52 -6.43
CA LEU A 45 7.54 -13.02 -7.80
C LEU A 45 8.91 -12.39 -8.12
N SER A 46 9.40 -12.61 -9.33
CA SER A 46 10.58 -11.90 -9.83
C SER A 46 10.28 -10.39 -10.00
N PRO A 47 11.31 -9.52 -9.99
CA PRO A 47 11.12 -8.09 -10.25
C PRO A 47 10.33 -7.81 -11.53
N LYS A 48 10.67 -8.49 -12.63
CA LYS A 48 9.98 -8.38 -13.92
C LYS A 48 8.50 -8.75 -13.82
N GLN A 49 8.17 -9.84 -13.12
CA GLN A 49 6.76 -10.24 -12.92
C GLN A 49 5.99 -9.22 -12.09
N ARG A 50 6.63 -8.55 -11.12
CA ARG A 50 5.99 -7.49 -10.32
C ARG A 50 5.68 -6.26 -11.17
N GLU A 51 6.59 -5.86 -12.05
CA GLU A 51 6.36 -4.75 -13.00
C GLU A 51 5.19 -5.08 -13.95
N GLU A 52 5.20 -6.26 -14.58
CA GLU A 52 4.10 -6.69 -15.45
C GLU A 52 2.75 -6.80 -14.73
N LEU A 53 2.76 -7.19 -13.45
CA LEU A 53 1.56 -7.26 -12.63
C LEU A 53 1.07 -5.89 -12.19
N PHE A 54 1.96 -4.96 -11.89
CA PHE A 54 1.61 -3.60 -11.50
C PHE A 54 0.70 -2.97 -12.56
N ASP A 55 1.10 -3.01 -13.83
CA ASP A 55 0.31 -2.47 -14.94
C ASP A 55 -1.08 -3.13 -15.06
N LYS A 56 -1.14 -4.45 -14.86
CA LYS A 56 -2.43 -5.18 -14.92
C LYS A 56 -3.33 -4.82 -13.73
N ILE A 57 -2.76 -4.64 -12.55
CA ILE A 57 -3.49 -4.30 -11.32
C ILE A 57 -4.06 -2.89 -11.45
N ILE A 58 -3.25 -1.88 -11.80
CA ILE A 58 -3.71 -0.49 -11.88
C ILE A 58 -4.83 -0.30 -12.93
N ASN A 59 -4.82 -1.11 -14.00
CA ASN A 59 -5.87 -1.10 -15.03
C ASN A 59 -7.15 -1.85 -14.61
N THR A 60 -7.10 -2.60 -13.51
CA THR A 60 -8.22 -3.42 -13.02
C THR A 60 -8.91 -2.81 -11.80
N VAL A 61 -8.13 -2.18 -10.93
CA VAL A 61 -8.60 -1.56 -9.68
C VAL A 61 -9.35 -0.26 -9.96
N LYS A 62 -10.07 0.24 -8.97
CA LYS A 62 -10.79 1.51 -9.11
C LYS A 62 -9.84 2.70 -8.93
N GLU A 63 -9.03 2.65 -7.87
CA GLU A 63 -8.04 3.69 -7.58
C GLU A 63 -6.94 3.12 -6.67
N TYR A 64 -5.77 3.75 -6.67
CA TYR A 64 -4.70 3.42 -5.74
C TYR A 64 -3.99 4.68 -5.26
N LYS A 65 -3.34 4.57 -4.10
CA LYS A 65 -2.48 5.62 -3.55
C LYS A 65 -1.24 4.98 -2.97
N ALA A 66 -0.08 5.54 -3.28
CA ALA A 66 1.17 5.21 -2.60
C ALA A 66 1.69 6.46 -1.88
N ILE A 67 2.16 6.27 -0.65
CA ILE A 67 2.86 7.28 0.14
C ILE A 67 4.28 6.76 0.36
N ILE A 68 5.26 7.59 -0.01
CA ILE A 68 6.68 7.32 0.19
C ILE A 68 7.14 8.15 1.38
N ILE A 69 7.50 7.47 2.46
CA ILE A 69 8.01 8.06 3.69
C ILE A 69 9.54 8.03 3.61
N GLN A 70 10.13 9.20 3.46
CA GLN A 70 11.59 9.32 3.31
C GLN A 70 12.30 9.02 4.65
N PRO A 71 13.57 8.56 4.63
CA PRO A 71 14.33 8.29 5.85
C PRO A 71 14.33 9.44 6.85
N GLU A 72 14.35 10.69 6.38
CA GLU A 72 14.32 11.89 7.24
C GLU A 72 13.01 12.02 8.03
N GLU A 73 11.88 11.63 7.43
CA GLU A 73 10.58 11.62 8.09
C GLU A 73 10.48 10.48 9.12
N ILE A 74 11.05 9.31 8.80
CA ILE A 74 11.16 8.17 9.73
C ILE A 74 12.00 8.58 10.95
N ASP A 75 13.18 9.16 10.71
CA ASP A 75 14.08 9.67 11.74
C ASP A 75 13.39 10.70 12.64
N SER A 76 12.66 11.64 12.04
CA SER A 76 11.92 12.66 12.78
C SER A 76 10.84 12.04 13.67
N ALA A 77 10.12 11.03 13.16
CA ALA A 77 9.09 10.34 13.95
C ALA A 77 9.69 9.55 15.11
N LEU A 78 10.82 8.86 14.91
CA LEU A 78 11.50 8.07 15.95
C LEU A 78 12.18 8.92 17.02
N ARG A 79 12.54 10.17 16.71
CA ARG A 79 13.09 11.14 17.69
C ARG A 79 12.01 11.88 18.47
N SER A 80 10.75 11.78 18.07
CA SER A 80 9.62 12.40 18.77
C SER A 80 9.25 11.61 20.04
N GLU A 81 8.78 12.29 21.08
CA GLU A 81 8.27 11.64 22.30
C GLU A 81 6.91 10.97 22.10
N SER A 82 6.14 11.40 21.09
CA SER A 82 4.74 11.00 20.88
C SER A 82 4.53 10.05 19.71
N LEU A 83 5.56 9.84 18.88
CA LEU A 83 5.48 9.00 17.70
C LEU A 83 6.47 7.84 17.79
N ASN A 84 6.16 6.81 17.03
CA ASN A 84 7.08 5.73 16.71
C ASN A 84 6.72 5.23 15.30
N LEU A 85 7.43 4.21 14.82
CA LEU A 85 7.19 3.69 13.48
C LEU A 85 5.75 3.20 13.28
N ASN A 86 5.19 2.50 14.27
CA ASN A 86 3.82 1.99 14.19
C ASN A 86 2.78 3.13 14.09
N TRP A 87 2.98 4.22 14.84
CA TRP A 87 2.10 5.39 14.76
C TRP A 87 2.26 6.14 13.44
N LEU A 88 3.49 6.25 12.93
CA LEU A 88 3.72 6.84 11.61
C LEU A 88 3.01 6.02 10.52
N GLU A 89 3.12 4.69 10.57
CA GLU A 89 2.43 3.75 9.68
C GLU A 89 0.91 3.92 9.76
N ALA A 90 0.35 4.00 10.97
CA ALA A 90 -1.07 4.21 11.18
C ALA A 90 -1.56 5.55 10.61
N ILE A 91 -0.80 6.64 10.81
CA ILE A 91 -1.14 7.97 10.28
C ILE A 91 -1.16 7.95 8.75
N LYS A 92 -0.12 7.40 8.12
CA LYS A 92 -0.05 7.31 6.66
C LYS A 92 -1.11 6.37 6.08
N SER A 93 -1.45 5.29 6.78
CA SER A 93 -2.57 4.42 6.41
C SER A 93 -3.91 5.18 6.49
N ALA A 94 -4.10 6.01 7.51
CA ALA A 94 -5.30 6.86 7.63
C ALA A 94 -5.36 7.92 6.51
N GLU A 95 -4.24 8.51 6.09
CA GLU A 95 -4.17 9.40 4.92
C GLU A 95 -4.66 8.69 3.64
N ILE A 96 -4.25 7.43 3.44
CA ILE A 96 -4.70 6.60 2.31
C ILE A 96 -6.21 6.31 2.40
N ILE A 97 -6.71 5.94 3.58
CA ILE A 97 -8.15 5.67 3.80
C ILE A 97 -8.98 6.93 3.49
N ASN A 98 -8.55 8.10 3.99
CA ASN A 98 -9.23 9.37 3.75
C ASN A 98 -9.22 9.79 2.28
N PHE A 99 -8.15 9.44 1.55
CA PHE A 99 -8.03 9.70 0.12
C PHE A 99 -8.96 8.78 -0.69
N LEU A 100 -8.89 7.46 -0.47
CA LEU A 100 -9.60 6.46 -1.27
C LEU A 100 -11.07 6.26 -0.87
N LYS A 101 -11.46 6.72 0.31
CA LYS A 101 -12.84 6.72 0.84
C LYS A 101 -13.57 5.38 0.64
N PRO A 102 -13.01 4.25 1.11
CA PRO A 102 -13.65 2.97 0.95
C PRO A 102 -14.89 2.83 1.84
N GLU A 103 -15.77 1.90 1.47
CA GLU A 103 -16.87 1.46 2.33
C GLU A 103 -16.42 0.39 3.32
N LYS A 104 -15.32 -0.33 3.02
CA LYS A 104 -14.67 -1.33 3.88
C LYS A 104 -13.16 -1.30 3.70
N ALA A 105 -12.41 -1.37 4.80
CA ALA A 105 -10.95 -1.48 4.82
C ALA A 105 -10.54 -2.61 5.76
#